data_AF-T2SAL6-F1
#
_entry.id   AF-T2SAL6-F1
#
_cell.length_a   1.000
_cell.length_b   1.000
_cell.length_c   1.000
_cell.angle_alpha   90.00
_cell.angle_beta   90.00
_cell.angle_gamma   90.00
#
_symmetry.space_group_name_H-M   'P 1'
#
loop_
_entity.id
_entity.type
_entity.pdbx_description
1 polymer ?
#
loop_
_entity_poly.entity_id
_entity_poly.type
_entity_poly.pdbx_seq_one_letter_code
_entity_poly.pdbx_strand_id
1 'polypeptide(L)'
;MQVIPLKPLDNKTLEEIGLDWHTNDDTSAYIADEMVVVSQKEADAYYDACNELYDMFVETAEEVIKNERFFELDIPNALIPMIKQSFEEEVHWHIYGRFDLAGGLDGKPIKLLEFNADTPTMLYETAVIQWALLKANGYDENAQFNNLYEALGENFKRMVTLGEDTSRFEEMYEGWKILFSSVRGNIEEERTMRFLQDTAQSVGFETDFFLH
;
A
#
# COMPACT_ATOMS: atom_id res chain seq x y z
N MET A 1 23.66 -9.25 -1.69
CA MET A 1 22.55 -8.43 -2.20
C MET A 1 23.18 -7.61 -3.28
N GLN A 2 22.68 -7.66 -4.50
CA GLN A 2 23.23 -6.85 -5.57
C GLN A 2 22.62 -5.45 -5.49
N VAL A 3 23.49 -4.45 -5.40
CA VAL A 3 23.09 -3.04 -5.35
C VAL A 3 23.70 -2.32 -6.54
N ILE A 4 22.90 -1.52 -7.24
CA ILE A 4 23.33 -0.76 -8.41
C ILE A 4 23.14 0.73 -8.11
N PRO A 5 24.20 1.55 -8.24
CA PRO A 5 24.06 3.00 -8.10
C PRO A 5 23.24 3.57 -9.26
N LEU A 6 22.43 4.56 -8.95
CA LEU A 6 21.58 5.30 -9.88
C LEU A 6 22.02 6.77 -9.92
N LYS A 7 21.73 7.43 -11.04
CA LYS A 7 21.69 8.89 -11.06
C LYS A 7 20.38 9.32 -10.37
N PRO A 8 20.45 10.12 -9.28
CA PRO A 8 19.25 10.59 -8.61
C PRO A 8 18.45 11.55 -9.50
N LEU A 9 17.14 11.61 -9.27
CA LEU A 9 16.29 12.65 -9.83
C LEU A 9 16.63 13.98 -9.13
N ASP A 10 16.64 15.08 -9.88
CA ASP A 10 16.80 16.40 -9.25
C ASP A 10 15.51 16.84 -8.54
N ASN A 11 15.65 17.72 -7.55
CA ASN A 11 14.54 18.18 -6.71
C ASN A 11 13.39 18.78 -7.53
N LYS A 12 13.71 19.49 -8.62
CA LYS A 12 12.71 20.06 -9.53
C LYS A 12 11.88 18.96 -10.20
N THR A 13 12.53 17.89 -10.63
CA THR A 13 11.86 16.72 -11.20
C THR A 13 11.00 16.01 -10.16
N LEU A 14 11.50 15.86 -8.93
CA LEU A 14 10.75 15.27 -7.81
C LEU A 14 9.50 16.08 -7.47
N GLU A 15 9.62 17.40 -7.38
CA GLU A 15 8.49 18.33 -7.19
C GLU A 15 7.48 18.26 -8.35
N GLU A 16 7.95 18.22 -9.60
CA GLU A 16 7.09 18.09 -10.79
C GLU A 16 6.29 16.79 -10.81
N ILE A 17 6.85 15.70 -10.28
CA ILE A 17 6.15 14.43 -10.10
C ILE A 17 5.54 14.28 -8.70
N GLY A 18 5.35 15.38 -7.95
CA GLY A 18 4.54 15.40 -6.73
C GLY A 18 5.20 14.94 -5.44
N LEU A 19 6.52 14.74 -5.41
CA LEU A 19 7.30 14.42 -4.22
C LEU A 19 7.95 15.68 -3.65
N ASP A 20 7.20 16.46 -2.89
CA ASP A 20 7.64 17.73 -2.30
C ASP A 20 8.56 17.55 -1.06
N TRP A 21 8.59 16.36 -0.44
CA TRP A 21 9.40 16.02 0.74
C TRP A 21 10.71 15.29 0.38
N HIS A 22 11.38 15.75 -0.67
CA HIS A 22 12.58 15.09 -1.22
C HIS A 22 13.87 15.28 -0.41
N THR A 23 13.88 16.13 0.62
CA THR A 23 15.07 16.46 1.43
C THR A 23 14.75 16.32 2.92
N ASN A 24 15.58 15.57 3.65
CA ASN A 24 15.46 15.36 5.10
C ASN A 24 15.90 16.59 5.92
N ASP A 25 15.56 16.60 7.21
CA ASP A 25 15.95 17.65 8.17
C ASP A 25 17.47 17.85 8.26
N ASP A 26 18.24 16.77 8.08
CA ASP A 26 19.70 16.80 8.08
C ASP A 26 20.30 17.18 6.71
N THR A 27 19.46 17.61 5.76
CA THR A 27 19.78 17.98 4.38
C THR A 27 20.19 16.83 3.46
N SER A 28 20.12 15.58 3.94
CA SER A 28 20.31 14.41 3.09
C SER A 28 19.12 14.21 2.13
N ALA A 29 19.36 13.53 1.02
CA ALA A 29 18.29 13.15 0.11
C ALA A 29 17.35 12.14 0.79
N TYR A 30 16.05 12.34 0.63
CA TYR A 30 15.04 11.41 1.13
C TYR A 30 15.05 10.07 0.37
N ILE A 31 15.24 10.14 -0.95
CA ILE A 31 15.30 8.98 -1.83
C ILE A 31 16.76 8.53 -2.00
N ALA A 32 17.00 7.22 -1.83
CA ALA A 32 18.30 6.62 -2.07
C ALA A 32 18.72 6.71 -3.55
N ASP A 33 20.01 6.92 -3.80
CA ASP A 33 20.62 6.93 -5.13
C ASP A 33 21.13 5.55 -5.56
N GLU A 34 20.51 4.49 -5.04
CA GLU A 34 20.83 3.11 -5.35
C GLU A 34 19.55 2.27 -5.45
N MET A 35 19.62 1.21 -6.24
CA MET A 35 18.58 0.19 -6.31
C MET A 35 19.11 -1.17 -5.90
N VAL A 36 18.27 -1.93 -5.20
CA VAL A 36 18.51 -3.33 -4.90
C VAL A 36 17.93 -4.18 -6.03
N VAL A 37 18.76 -5.06 -6.60
CA VAL A 37 18.32 -6.01 -7.63
C VAL A 37 17.76 -7.25 -6.95
N VAL A 38 16.53 -7.60 -7.32
CA VAL A 38 15.81 -8.78 -6.84
C VAL A 38 15.58 -9.71 -8.03
N SER A 39 15.86 -11.00 -7.87
CA SER A 39 15.55 -12.00 -8.89
C SER A 39 14.06 -12.33 -8.89
N GLN A 40 13.50 -12.82 -10.01
CA GLN A 40 12.10 -13.23 -10.07
C GLN A 40 11.75 -14.24 -8.97
N LYS A 41 12.65 -15.17 -8.65
CA LYS A 41 12.43 -16.16 -7.58
C LYS A 41 12.32 -15.52 -6.20
N GLU A 42 13.14 -14.51 -5.91
CA GLU A 42 13.07 -13.77 -4.63
C GLU A 42 11.80 -12.92 -4.57
N ALA A 43 11.43 -12.31 -5.69
CA ALA A 43 10.18 -11.58 -5.88
C ALA A 43 8.95 -12.47 -5.60
N ASP A 44 8.88 -13.64 -6.24
CA ASP A 44 7.81 -14.63 -6.02
C ASP A 44 7.77 -15.09 -4.55
N ALA A 45 8.93 -15.28 -3.92
CA ALA A 45 8.99 -15.68 -2.51
C ALA A 45 8.44 -14.60 -1.56
N TYR A 46 8.65 -13.30 -1.86
CA TYR A 46 8.00 -12.22 -1.12
C TYR A 46 6.50 -12.19 -1.35
N TYR A 47 6.05 -12.40 -2.59
CA TYR A 47 4.63 -12.46 -2.92
C TYR A 47 3.91 -13.57 -2.15
N ASP A 48 4.45 -14.80 -2.19
CA ASP A 48 3.90 -15.95 -1.47
C ASP A 48 3.90 -15.70 0.05
N ALA A 49 5.01 -15.18 0.60
CA ALA A 49 5.11 -14.87 2.02
C ALA A 49 4.11 -13.81 2.46
N CYS A 50 3.89 -12.74 1.69
CA CYS A 50 2.93 -11.70 2.04
C CYS A 50 1.49 -12.21 2.04
N ASN A 51 1.11 -13.09 1.11
CA ASN A 51 -0.22 -13.71 1.11
C ASN A 51 -0.40 -14.65 2.30
N GLU A 52 0.57 -15.52 2.58
CA GLU A 52 0.52 -16.42 3.74
C GLU A 52 0.44 -15.63 5.06
N LEU A 53 1.24 -14.56 5.19
CA LEU A 53 1.21 -13.70 6.37
C LEU A 53 -0.14 -13.01 6.53
N TYR A 54 -0.73 -12.49 5.45
CA TYR A 54 -2.05 -11.87 5.50
C TYR A 54 -3.13 -12.85 5.98
N ASP A 55 -3.16 -14.07 5.43
CA ASP A 55 -4.09 -15.12 5.86
C ASP A 55 -3.90 -15.44 7.36
N MET A 56 -2.65 -15.53 7.83
CA MET A 56 -2.36 -15.73 9.26
C MET A 56 -2.87 -14.59 10.14
N PHE A 57 -2.82 -13.34 9.68
CA PHE A 57 -3.37 -12.19 10.42
C PHE A 57 -4.90 -12.25 10.49
N VAL A 58 -5.57 -12.62 9.39
CA VAL A 58 -7.03 -12.81 9.35
C VAL A 58 -7.44 -13.94 10.31
N GLU A 59 -6.79 -15.10 10.23
CA GLU A 59 -7.04 -16.23 11.14
C GLU A 59 -6.82 -15.84 12.63
N THR A 60 -5.79 -15.03 12.90
CA THR A 60 -5.52 -14.54 14.25
C THR A 60 -6.64 -13.62 14.74
N ALA A 61 -7.16 -12.73 13.88
CA ALA A 61 -8.29 -11.86 14.22
C ALA A 61 -9.56 -12.68 14.51
N GLU A 62 -9.85 -13.70 13.71
CA GLU A 62 -10.95 -14.65 13.96
C GLU A 62 -10.83 -15.32 15.32
N GLU A 63 -9.65 -15.84 15.65
CA GLU A 63 -9.40 -16.53 16.92
C GLU A 63 -9.56 -15.58 18.11
N VAL A 64 -9.12 -14.32 17.99
CA VAL A 64 -9.32 -13.29 19.01
C VAL A 64 -10.80 -13.00 19.22
N ILE A 65 -11.56 -12.83 18.13
CA ILE A 65 -12.99 -12.52 18.19
C ILE A 65 -13.77 -13.68 18.81
N LYS A 66 -13.53 -14.91 18.33
CA LYS A 66 -14.23 -16.12 18.75
C LYS A 66 -14.01 -16.45 20.23
N ASN A 67 -12.81 -16.20 20.74
CA ASN A 67 -12.45 -16.51 22.13
C ASN A 67 -12.45 -15.28 23.05
N GLU A 68 -12.94 -14.14 22.57
CA GLU A 68 -13.05 -12.88 23.30
C GLU A 68 -11.73 -12.39 23.91
N ARG A 69 -10.61 -12.59 23.22
CA ARG A 69 -9.24 -12.28 23.68
C ARG A 69 -8.84 -10.80 23.49
N PHE A 70 -9.81 -9.90 23.33
CA PHE A 70 -9.60 -8.47 23.08
C PHE A 70 -8.73 -7.78 24.14
N PHE A 71 -8.84 -8.21 25.40
CA PHE A 71 -8.04 -7.67 26.50
C PHE A 71 -6.53 -7.90 26.31
N GLU A 72 -6.13 -8.99 25.65
CA GLU A 72 -4.71 -9.29 25.39
C GLU A 72 -4.09 -8.35 24.34
N LEU A 73 -4.94 -7.69 23.55
CA LEU A 73 -4.55 -6.70 22.55
C LEU A 73 -4.76 -5.26 23.05
N ASP A 74 -5.02 -5.08 24.34
CA ASP A 74 -5.32 -3.78 24.96
C ASP A 74 -6.51 -3.04 24.30
N ILE A 75 -7.46 -3.79 23.72
CA ILE A 75 -8.64 -3.22 23.06
C ILE A 75 -9.68 -2.82 24.11
N PRO A 76 -10.13 -1.55 24.15
CA PRO A 76 -11.18 -1.11 25.05
C PRO A 76 -12.53 -1.81 24.79
N ASN A 77 -13.21 -2.23 25.86
CA ASN A 77 -14.52 -2.91 25.77
C ASN A 77 -15.58 -2.14 24.95
N ALA A 78 -15.48 -0.81 24.90
CA ALA A 78 -16.40 0.03 24.14
C ALA A 78 -16.27 -0.15 22.61
N LEU A 79 -15.11 -0.60 22.10
CA LEU A 79 -14.87 -0.80 20.67
C LEU A 79 -15.22 -2.22 20.19
N ILE A 80 -15.29 -3.18 21.11
CA ILE A 80 -15.50 -4.61 20.79
C ILE A 80 -16.74 -4.83 19.90
N PRO A 81 -17.93 -4.24 20.17
CA PRO A 81 -19.09 -4.47 19.31
C PRO A 81 -18.86 -4.01 17.86
N MET A 82 -18.17 -2.88 17.68
CA MET A 82 -17.86 -2.32 16.36
C MET A 82 -16.84 -3.19 15.61
N ILE A 83 -15.83 -3.71 16.31
CA ILE A 83 -14.84 -4.63 15.73
C ILE A 83 -15.52 -5.91 15.26
N LYS A 84 -16.36 -6.53 16.11
CA LYS A 84 -17.11 -7.75 15.75
C LYS A 84 -18.00 -7.49 14.53
N GLN A 85 -18.75 -6.39 14.53
CA GLN A 85 -19.59 -6.01 13.39
C GLN A 85 -18.78 -5.80 12.11
N SER A 86 -17.68 -5.04 12.17
CA SER A 86 -16.83 -4.78 11.00
C SER A 86 -16.23 -6.07 10.43
N PHE A 87 -15.85 -7.02 11.29
CA PHE A 87 -15.33 -8.31 10.85
C PHE A 87 -16.43 -9.21 10.24
N GLU A 88 -17.62 -9.27 10.86
CA GLU A 88 -18.76 -10.09 10.41
C GLU A 88 -19.39 -9.61 9.09
N GLU A 89 -19.30 -8.31 8.80
CA GLU A 89 -19.90 -7.76 7.58
C GLU A 89 -19.12 -8.18 6.31
N GLU A 90 -17.88 -8.67 6.41
CA GLU A 90 -17.05 -9.15 5.28
C GLU A 90 -16.96 -8.20 4.07
N VAL A 91 -17.29 -6.91 4.26
CA VAL A 91 -17.22 -5.85 3.23
C VAL A 91 -16.09 -4.86 3.49
N HIS A 92 -15.50 -4.88 4.69
CA HIS A 92 -14.43 -3.96 5.10
C HIS A 92 -13.04 -4.53 4.77
N TRP A 93 -12.79 -4.75 3.48
CA TRP A 93 -11.51 -5.25 3.00
C TRP A 93 -10.43 -4.17 3.10
N HIS A 94 -9.23 -4.57 3.51
CA HIS A 94 -8.07 -3.69 3.40
C HIS A 94 -7.82 -3.37 1.94
N ILE A 95 -7.84 -2.09 1.59
CA ILE A 95 -7.46 -1.63 0.24
C ILE A 95 -5.98 -1.86 -0.01
N TYR A 96 -5.16 -1.66 1.03
CA TYR A 96 -3.74 -1.97 1.02
C TYR A 96 -3.20 -2.04 2.45
N GLY A 97 -2.02 -2.64 2.60
CA GLY A 97 -1.23 -2.70 3.83
C GLY A 97 0.25 -2.86 3.50
N ARG A 98 1.13 -2.62 4.48
CA ARG A 98 2.59 -2.76 4.30
C ARG A 98 3.16 -3.76 5.29
N PHE A 99 3.79 -4.81 4.78
CA PHE A 99 4.61 -5.71 5.60
C PHE A 99 6.05 -5.21 5.62
N ASP A 100 6.62 -5.13 6.82
CA ASP A 100 8.02 -4.86 7.02
C ASP A 100 8.73 -6.21 7.24
N LEU A 101 9.62 -6.54 6.32
CA LEU A 101 10.26 -7.85 6.27
C LEU A 101 11.79 -7.71 6.41
N ALA A 102 12.39 -8.66 7.14
CA ALA A 102 13.83 -8.85 7.18
C ALA A 102 14.23 -10.11 6.39
N GLY A 103 15.38 -10.03 5.71
CA GLY A 103 15.89 -11.16 4.91
C GLY A 103 15.17 -11.28 3.57
N GLY A 104 15.11 -12.49 3.00
CA GLY A 104 14.53 -12.78 1.67
C GLY A 104 15.53 -12.71 0.51
N LEU A 105 16.61 -11.96 0.66
CA LEU A 105 17.70 -11.87 -0.34
C LEU A 105 18.92 -12.68 0.08
N ASP A 106 19.75 -13.06 -0.89
CA ASP A 106 20.99 -13.85 -0.69
C ASP A 106 20.77 -15.20 0.03
N GLY A 107 19.59 -15.79 -0.15
CA GLY A 107 19.23 -17.05 0.51
C GLY A 107 18.95 -16.93 2.01
N LYS A 108 18.82 -15.72 2.56
CA LYS A 108 18.33 -15.51 3.92
C LYS A 108 16.81 -15.73 3.98
N PRO A 109 16.27 -16.33 5.05
CA PRO A 109 14.83 -16.50 5.19
C PRO A 109 14.12 -15.15 5.32
N ILE A 110 12.87 -15.09 4.84
CA ILE A 110 11.98 -13.96 5.08
C ILE A 110 11.46 -14.04 6.52
N LYS A 111 11.48 -12.91 7.23
CA LYS A 111 10.95 -12.77 8.59
C LYS A 111 10.10 -11.52 8.69
N LEU A 112 8.86 -11.70 9.14
CA LEU A 112 7.97 -10.60 9.49
C LEU A 112 8.54 -9.82 10.69
N LEU A 113 8.63 -8.51 10.54
CA LEU A 113 8.89 -7.57 11.63
C LEU A 113 7.59 -6.95 12.12
N GLU A 114 6.82 -6.35 11.21
CA GLU A 114 5.54 -5.72 11.50
C GLU A 114 4.60 -5.72 10.29
N PHE A 115 3.30 -5.56 10.54
CA PHE A 115 2.28 -5.34 9.53
C PHE A 115 1.55 -4.03 9.81
N ASN A 116 1.72 -3.05 8.92
CA ASN A 116 1.06 -1.76 8.95
C ASN A 116 -0.21 -1.83 8.11
N ALA A 117 -1.33 -2.20 8.74
CA ALA A 117 -2.62 -2.40 8.08
C ALA A 117 -3.55 -1.15 8.09
N ASP A 118 -3.24 -0.16 8.93
CA ASP A 118 -4.12 0.99 9.20
C ASP A 118 -3.67 2.25 8.44
N THR A 119 -2.44 2.69 8.68
CA THR A 119 -1.85 3.89 8.03
C THR A 119 -0.46 3.61 7.42
N PRO A 120 -0.35 2.65 6.48
CA PRO A 120 0.91 2.38 5.78
C PRO A 120 1.42 3.60 4.99
N THR A 121 2.68 3.97 5.23
CA THR A 121 3.42 5.01 4.49
C THR A 121 4.17 4.42 3.29
N MET A 122 4.79 5.28 2.45
CA MET A 122 5.58 4.92 1.25
C MET A 122 4.81 4.43 0.02
N LEU A 123 3.48 4.57 0.01
CA LEU A 123 2.63 4.11 -1.10
C LEU A 123 2.98 4.85 -2.40
N TYR A 124 3.06 6.18 -2.34
CA TYR A 124 3.29 7.02 -3.51
C TYR A 124 4.70 6.80 -4.09
N GLU A 125 5.69 6.72 -3.22
CA GLU A 125 7.09 6.47 -3.55
C GLU A 125 7.26 5.14 -4.28
N THR A 126 6.61 4.09 -3.77
CA THR A 126 6.66 2.76 -4.36
C THR A 126 6.05 2.74 -5.75
N ALA A 127 4.88 3.37 -5.94
CA ALA A 127 4.17 3.35 -7.21
C ALA A 127 4.79 4.26 -8.28
N VAL A 128 5.28 5.44 -7.91
CA VAL A 128 5.65 6.50 -8.88
C VAL A 128 7.15 6.73 -8.94
N ILE A 129 7.83 6.80 -7.79
CA ILE A 129 9.24 7.22 -7.74
C ILE A 129 10.17 6.10 -8.20
N GLN A 130 9.87 4.84 -7.87
CA GLN A 130 10.63 3.69 -8.38
C GLN A 130 10.60 3.65 -9.92
N TRP A 131 9.41 3.78 -10.51
CA TRP A 131 9.24 3.86 -11.96
C TRP A 131 10.02 5.03 -12.58
N ALA A 132 9.92 6.22 -11.99
CA ALA A 132 10.59 7.42 -12.49
C ALA A 132 12.12 7.28 -12.46
N LEU A 133 12.68 6.68 -11.40
CA LEU A 133 14.10 6.39 -11.28
C LEU A 133 14.60 5.43 -12.36
N LEU A 134 13.87 4.34 -12.62
CA LEU A 134 14.22 3.37 -13.67
C LEU A 134 14.25 4.08 -15.03
N LYS A 135 13.19 4.83 -15.36
CA LYS A 135 13.06 5.56 -16.61
C LYS A 135 14.18 6.60 -16.81
N ALA A 136 14.48 7.39 -15.78
CA ALA A 136 15.53 8.41 -15.85
C ALA A 136 16.94 7.83 -16.01
N ASN A 137 17.15 6.58 -15.57
CA ASN A 137 18.41 5.86 -15.68
C ASN A 137 18.48 4.92 -16.90
N GLY A 138 17.44 4.89 -17.75
CA GLY A 138 17.41 4.11 -18.98
C GLY A 138 17.21 2.60 -18.77
N TYR A 139 16.66 2.20 -17.63
CA TYR A 139 16.20 0.83 -17.40
C TYR A 139 14.79 0.62 -17.97
N ASP A 140 14.41 -0.65 -18.18
CA ASP A 140 13.03 -1.01 -18.52
C ASP A 140 12.12 -0.71 -17.33
N GLU A 141 11.23 0.26 -17.50
CA GLU A 141 10.30 0.68 -16.47
C GLU A 141 9.27 -0.40 -16.08
N ASN A 142 9.10 -1.43 -16.92
CA ASN A 142 8.22 -2.57 -16.63
C ASN A 142 8.91 -3.66 -15.79
N ALA A 143 10.22 -3.52 -15.55
CA ALA A 143 10.99 -4.47 -14.74
C ALA A 143 10.91 -4.17 -13.23
N GLN A 144 10.08 -3.21 -12.81
CA GLN A 144 9.82 -2.97 -11.39
C GLN A 144 9.16 -4.19 -10.74
N PHE A 145 9.49 -4.42 -9.47
CA PHE A 145 8.96 -5.55 -8.70
C PHE A 145 7.50 -5.34 -8.24
N ASN A 146 6.92 -4.14 -8.41
CA ASN A 146 5.57 -3.84 -7.92
C ASN A 146 4.58 -3.62 -9.08
N ASN A 147 3.34 -4.05 -8.88
CA ASN A 147 2.16 -3.79 -9.70
C ASN A 147 1.12 -2.98 -8.91
N LEU A 148 1.60 -2.11 -8.03
CA LEU A 148 0.83 -1.53 -6.94
C LEU A 148 -0.36 -0.69 -7.43
N TYR A 149 -0.15 0.08 -8.50
CA TYR A 149 -1.20 0.92 -9.08
C TYR A 149 -2.35 0.07 -9.63
N GLU A 150 -2.04 -0.97 -10.41
CA GLU A 150 -3.02 -1.88 -10.97
C GLU A 150 -3.73 -2.68 -9.87
N ALA A 151 -2.98 -3.19 -8.89
CA ALA A 151 -3.53 -3.95 -7.77
C ALA A 151 -4.48 -3.11 -6.89
N LEU A 152 -4.15 -1.83 -6.64
CA LEU A 152 -5.04 -0.91 -5.94
C LEU A 152 -6.33 -0.67 -6.72
N GLY A 153 -6.25 -0.47 -8.03
CA GLY A 153 -7.42 -0.32 -8.88
C GLY A 153 -8.36 -1.53 -8.80
N GLU A 154 -7.80 -2.73 -8.84
CA GLU A 154 -8.57 -3.96 -8.64
C GLU A 154 -9.16 -4.06 -7.22
N ASN A 155 -8.40 -3.70 -6.19
CA ASN A 155 -8.92 -3.67 -4.81
C ASN A 155 -10.10 -2.71 -4.62
N PHE A 156 -10.08 -1.54 -5.28
CA PHE A 156 -11.25 -0.65 -5.29
C PHE A 156 -12.46 -1.33 -5.93
N LYS A 157 -12.30 -2.01 -7.06
CA LYS A 157 -13.40 -2.76 -7.69
C LYS A 157 -13.92 -3.90 -6.81
N ARG A 158 -13.06 -4.55 -6.02
CA ARG A 158 -13.42 -5.59 -5.05
C ARG A 158 -14.37 -5.08 -3.96
N MET A 159 -14.31 -3.80 -3.59
CA MET A 159 -15.27 -3.21 -2.65
C MET A 159 -16.72 -3.28 -3.15
N VAL A 160 -16.93 -3.24 -4.46
CA VAL A 160 -18.26 -3.30 -5.08
C VAL A 160 -18.63 -4.73 -5.47
N THR A 161 -17.68 -5.49 -6.00
CA THR A 161 -17.91 -6.85 -6.50
C THR A 161 -17.90 -7.92 -5.39
N LEU A 162 -17.32 -7.61 -4.24
CA LEU A 162 -17.21 -8.47 -3.05
C LEU A 162 -16.56 -9.83 -3.34
N GLY A 163 -15.63 -9.87 -4.29
CA GLY A 163 -14.93 -11.09 -4.65
C GLY A 163 -13.74 -10.84 -5.58
N GLU A 164 -12.96 -11.89 -5.82
CA GLU A 164 -11.75 -11.84 -6.66
C GLU A 164 -12.02 -11.44 -8.12
N ASP A 165 -13.18 -11.81 -8.66
CA ASP A 165 -13.59 -11.46 -10.02
C ASP A 165 -14.25 -10.08 -10.06
N THR A 166 -13.50 -9.10 -10.54
CA THR A 166 -13.93 -7.71 -10.66
C THR A 166 -14.61 -7.40 -12.00
N SER A 167 -14.79 -8.38 -12.89
CA SER A 167 -15.29 -8.17 -14.26
C SER A 167 -16.71 -7.60 -14.33
N ARG A 168 -17.50 -7.77 -13.26
CA ARG A 168 -18.86 -7.27 -13.13
C ARG A 168 -18.96 -5.89 -12.47
N PHE A 169 -17.83 -5.23 -12.20
CA PHE A 169 -17.80 -3.91 -11.57
C PHE A 169 -18.77 -2.91 -12.21
N GLU A 170 -18.70 -2.73 -13.53
CA GLU A 170 -19.56 -1.79 -14.28
C GLU A 170 -21.06 -2.13 -14.19
N GLU A 171 -21.41 -3.41 -14.00
CA GLU A 171 -22.79 -3.86 -13.83
C GLU A 171 -23.29 -3.60 -12.40
N MET A 172 -22.40 -3.73 -11.41
CA MET A 172 -22.72 -3.67 -9.99
C MET A 172 -22.57 -2.28 -9.37
N TYR A 173 -21.81 -1.39 -10.00
CA TYR A 173 -21.55 -0.06 -9.48
C TYR A 173 -22.77 0.86 -9.64
N GLU A 174 -23.37 1.25 -8.52
CA GLU A 174 -24.58 2.09 -8.47
C GLU A 174 -24.27 3.59 -8.29
N GLY A 175 -23.03 4.03 -8.53
CA GLY A 175 -22.66 5.45 -8.44
C GLY A 175 -22.40 5.95 -7.01
N TRP A 176 -22.01 5.07 -6.08
CA TRP A 176 -21.63 5.49 -4.73
C TRP A 176 -20.35 6.32 -4.75
N LYS A 177 -20.32 7.36 -3.91
CA LYS A 177 -19.21 8.31 -3.87
C LYS A 177 -18.24 7.99 -2.75
N ILE A 178 -16.95 8.09 -3.06
CA ILE A 178 -15.89 7.99 -2.05
C ILE A 178 -15.37 9.40 -1.74
N LEU A 179 -15.45 9.80 -0.46
CA LEU A 179 -14.81 11.01 0.01
C LEU A 179 -13.44 10.64 0.59
N PHE A 180 -12.37 11.08 -0.07
CA PHE A 180 -11.03 10.98 0.48
C PHE A 180 -10.77 12.18 1.40
N SER A 181 -10.14 11.94 2.55
CA SER A 181 -9.81 13.00 3.50
C SER A 181 -8.39 12.91 3.99
N SER A 182 -7.74 14.07 4.13
CA SER A 182 -6.39 14.20 4.66
C SER A 182 -6.32 15.33 5.68
N VAL A 183 -5.44 15.20 6.67
CA VAL A 183 -5.13 16.28 7.62
C VAL A 183 -4.43 17.42 6.89
N ARG A 184 -4.87 18.67 7.12
CA ARG A 184 -4.23 19.83 6.50
C ARG A 184 -2.80 20.04 7.00
N GLY A 185 -1.90 20.32 6.06
CA GLY A 185 -0.51 20.68 6.35
C GLY A 185 0.44 19.48 6.40
N ASN A 186 -0.08 18.25 6.27
CA ASN A 186 0.73 17.07 6.03
C ASN A 186 0.77 16.77 4.52
N ILE A 187 1.84 17.19 3.86
CA ILE A 187 1.98 17.09 2.40
C ILE A 187 2.12 15.64 1.90
N GLU A 188 2.77 14.77 2.67
CA GLU A 188 2.96 13.36 2.34
C GLU A 188 1.62 12.60 2.40
N GLU A 189 0.86 12.83 3.47
CA GLU A 189 -0.47 12.25 3.64
C GLU A 189 -1.44 12.77 2.57
N GLU A 190 -1.45 14.07 2.30
CA GLU A 190 -2.31 14.64 1.25
C GLU A 190 -1.98 14.02 -0.11
N ARG A 191 -0.69 13.88 -0.45
CA ARG A 191 -0.29 13.23 -1.70
C ARG A 191 -0.74 11.77 -1.76
N THR A 192 -0.57 11.03 -0.67
CA THR A 192 -0.98 9.63 -0.58
C THR A 192 -2.50 9.49 -0.78
N MET A 193 -3.30 10.33 -0.12
CA MET A 193 -4.76 10.31 -0.26
C MET A 193 -5.21 10.74 -1.66
N ARG A 194 -4.53 11.72 -2.28
CA ARG A 194 -4.79 12.09 -3.67
C ARG A 194 -4.44 10.98 -4.64
N PHE A 195 -3.35 10.26 -4.40
CA PHE A 195 -2.98 9.12 -5.23
C PHE A 195 -4.00 7.97 -5.16
N LEU A 196 -4.51 7.68 -3.96
CA LEU A 196 -5.62 6.73 -3.80
C LEU A 196 -6.89 7.21 -4.50
N GLN A 197 -7.20 8.51 -4.39
CA GLN A 197 -8.32 9.13 -5.10
C GLN A 197 -8.19 8.97 -6.61
N ASP A 198 -7.03 9.30 -7.18
CA ASP A 198 -6.75 9.18 -8.62
C ASP A 198 -6.87 7.73 -9.08
N THR A 199 -6.37 6.79 -8.27
CA THR A 199 -6.46 5.35 -8.57
C THR A 199 -7.92 4.88 -8.59
N ALA A 200 -8.73 5.27 -7.61
CA ALA A 200 -10.17 4.95 -7.58
C ALA A 200 -10.91 5.56 -8.78
N GLN A 201 -10.62 6.82 -9.14
CA GLN A 201 -11.20 7.46 -10.32
C GLN A 201 -10.82 6.73 -11.61
N SER A 202 -9.58 6.25 -11.71
CA SER A 202 -9.08 5.56 -12.91
C SER A 202 -9.83 4.26 -13.22
N VAL A 203 -10.45 3.64 -12.21
CA VAL A 203 -11.28 2.45 -12.35
C VAL A 203 -12.78 2.73 -12.33
N GLY A 204 -13.20 4.00 -12.34
CA GLY A 204 -14.59 4.41 -12.58
C GLY A 204 -15.35 4.98 -11.37
N PHE A 205 -14.74 5.09 -10.19
CA PHE A 205 -15.41 5.65 -9.02
C PHE A 205 -15.64 7.17 -9.14
N GLU A 206 -16.78 7.62 -8.63
CA GLU A 206 -17.02 9.04 -8.35
C GLU A 206 -16.39 9.40 -7.01
N THR A 207 -15.54 10.42 -6.98
CA THR A 207 -14.82 10.79 -5.77
C THR A 207 -14.83 12.29 -5.53
N ASP A 208 -14.63 12.68 -4.27
CA ASP A 208 -14.37 14.05 -3.85
C ASP A 208 -13.26 14.05 -2.79
N PHE A 209 -12.73 15.22 -2.46
CA PHE A 209 -11.60 15.37 -1.55
C PHE A 209 -11.85 16.43 -0.48
N PHE A 210 -11.57 16.11 0.78
CA PHE A 210 -11.73 17.01 1.91
C PHE A 210 -10.44 17.18 2.73
N LEU A 211 -10.05 18.43 2.96
CA LEU A 211 -8.95 18.80 3.85
C LEU A 211 -9.49 19.30 5.18
N HIS A 212 -9.26 18.53 6.24
CA HIS A 212 -9.72 18.83 7.59
C HIS A 212 -8.66 19.49 8.47
#